data_AF-A0A524PG04-F1
#
_entry.id   AF-A0A524PG04-F1
#
_cell.length_a   1.000
_cell.length_b   1.000
_cell.length_c   1.000
_cell.angle_alpha   90.00
_cell.angle_beta   90.00
_cell.angle_gamma   90.00
#
_symmetry.space_group_name_H-M   'P 1'
#
loop_
_entity.id
_entity.type
_entity.pdbx_description
1 polymer ?
#
loop_
_entity_poly.entity_id
_entity_poly.type
_entity_poly.pdbx_seq_one_letter_code
_entity_poly.pdbx_strand_id
1 'polypeptide(L)'
;MLHERVIRRAAVQLFKAMDLRFAPGLIILVALMLTDFASVSAQAVSFTPSKETASGLYSSGNYSEALKHYSALSGNFPADPLYKYYSGVCMVMLEINPGISSGLLSEAISGSSQLRTVPADGLFWLGRSYQQSGQFSEAISRFDMFREKASKKELKNLDVDRYRAECTSGLGALGDIKDAEESPVAEDGIDNDSAAVAAKSAVSMGAASIRVDEKGRSDIDPDYDSLAREALMLQFRADSVIRLADRYRVRLKDLSANEKLSVEQKILQLEQLGFGYQAEADRK
;
A
#
# COMPACT_ATOMS: atom_id res chain seq x y z
N MET A 1 -76.30 -15.32 -29.10
CA MET A 1 -75.70 -16.46 -29.86
C MET A 1 -75.12 -16.10 -31.24
N LEU A 2 -75.45 -14.96 -31.88
CA LEU A 2 -74.81 -14.59 -33.17
C LEU A 2 -73.40 -13.99 -33.02
N HIS A 3 -73.10 -13.29 -31.92
CA HIS A 3 -71.81 -12.59 -31.75
C HIS A 3 -70.61 -13.54 -31.57
N GLU A 4 -70.80 -14.67 -30.92
CA GLU A 4 -69.73 -15.63 -30.63
C GLU A 4 -69.27 -16.41 -31.88
N ARG A 5 -70.17 -16.56 -32.87
CA ARG A 5 -69.88 -17.28 -34.12
C ARG A 5 -69.07 -16.43 -35.11
N VAL A 6 -69.16 -15.10 -35.03
CA VAL A 6 -68.39 -14.18 -35.88
C VAL A 6 -66.94 -14.09 -35.40
N ILE A 7 -66.72 -14.02 -34.09
CA ILE A 7 -65.37 -13.93 -33.49
C ILE A 7 -64.56 -15.23 -33.77
N ARG A 8 -65.20 -16.40 -33.65
CA ARG A 8 -64.54 -17.67 -33.97
C ARG A 8 -64.19 -17.82 -35.46
N ARG A 9 -65.01 -17.26 -36.37
CA ARG A 9 -64.70 -17.28 -37.81
C ARG A 9 -63.58 -16.31 -38.18
N ALA A 10 -63.47 -15.16 -37.51
CA ALA A 10 -62.38 -14.22 -37.71
C ALA A 10 -61.03 -14.76 -37.20
N ALA A 11 -61.01 -15.44 -36.04
CA ALA A 11 -59.79 -16.03 -35.49
C ALA A 11 -59.21 -17.17 -36.35
N VAL A 12 -60.08 -17.99 -36.96
CA VAL A 12 -59.65 -19.08 -37.86
C VAL A 12 -59.11 -18.56 -39.19
N GLN A 13 -59.61 -17.42 -39.69
CA GLN A 13 -59.07 -16.79 -40.91
C GLN A 13 -57.73 -16.10 -40.65
N LEU A 14 -57.54 -15.49 -39.48
CA LEU A 14 -56.25 -14.92 -39.07
C LEU A 14 -55.17 -16.00 -38.87
N PHE A 15 -55.53 -17.19 -38.38
CA PHE A 15 -54.58 -18.29 -38.22
C PHE A 15 -54.18 -18.96 -39.54
N LYS A 16 -55.04 -18.90 -40.56
CA LYS A 16 -54.76 -19.45 -41.92
C LYS A 16 -53.93 -18.52 -42.81
N ALA A 17 -53.88 -17.22 -42.50
CA ALA A 17 -53.09 -16.25 -43.27
C ALA A 17 -51.63 -16.17 -42.82
N MET A 18 -51.26 -16.82 -41.72
CA MET A 18 -49.91 -16.87 -41.20
C MET A 18 -49.24 -18.21 -41.60
N ASP A 19 -49.30 -18.54 -42.89
CA ASP A 19 -48.38 -19.49 -43.52
C ASP A 19 -47.00 -18.82 -43.62
N LEU A 20 -46.41 -18.58 -42.44
CA LEU A 20 -45.01 -18.24 -42.33
C LEU A 20 -44.25 -19.53 -42.64
N ARG A 21 -43.97 -19.73 -43.93
CA ARG A 21 -43.11 -20.78 -44.48
C ARG A 21 -41.70 -20.60 -43.91
N PHE A 22 -41.54 -20.92 -42.64
CA PHE A 22 -40.23 -21.13 -42.05
C PHE A 22 -39.63 -22.33 -42.76
N ALA A 23 -38.79 -22.06 -43.76
CA ALA A 23 -37.95 -23.07 -44.36
C ALA A 23 -37.22 -23.78 -43.20
N PRO A 24 -37.16 -25.12 -43.18
CA PRO A 24 -36.48 -25.86 -42.11
C PRO A 24 -35.03 -25.42 -41.92
N GLY A 25 -34.41 -24.80 -42.94
CA GLY A 25 -33.09 -24.18 -42.86
C GLY A 25 -32.98 -22.96 -41.94
N LEU A 26 -34.03 -22.14 -41.76
CA LEU A 26 -33.95 -20.95 -40.91
C LEU A 26 -33.96 -21.30 -39.41
N ILE A 27 -34.69 -22.35 -39.03
CA ILE A 27 -34.73 -22.86 -37.65
C ILE A 27 -33.39 -23.49 -37.26
N ILE A 28 -32.74 -24.19 -38.20
CA ILE A 28 -31.40 -24.76 -37.99
C ILE A 28 -30.34 -23.65 -37.85
N LEU A 29 -30.45 -22.56 -38.62
CA LEU A 29 -29.50 -21.45 -38.58
C LEU A 29 -29.61 -20.64 -37.27
N VAL A 30 -30.83 -20.47 -36.74
CA VAL A 30 -31.04 -19.86 -35.41
C VAL A 30 -30.56 -20.77 -34.28
N ALA A 31 -30.75 -22.10 -34.39
CA ALA A 31 -30.24 -23.05 -33.41
C ALA A 31 -28.70 -23.12 -33.37
N LEU A 32 -28.03 -22.97 -34.51
CA LEU A 32 -26.56 -22.90 -34.61
C LEU A 32 -25.98 -21.61 -34.02
N MET A 33 -26.68 -20.47 -34.15
CA MET A 33 -26.29 -19.20 -33.53
C MET A 33 -26.46 -19.18 -32.00
N LEU A 34 -27.26 -20.08 -31.43
CA LEU A 34 -27.50 -20.17 -29.98
C LEU A 34 -26.55 -21.14 -29.25
N THR A 35 -25.74 -21.91 -29.98
CA THR A 35 -24.78 -22.86 -29.40
C THR A 35 -23.38 -22.29 -29.14
N ASP A 36 -23.05 -21.10 -29.65
CA ASP A 36 -21.72 -20.49 -29.51
C ASP A 36 -21.53 -19.67 -28.21
N PHE A 37 -22.54 -19.58 -27.34
CA PHE A 37 -22.45 -18.81 -26.09
C PHE A 37 -22.04 -19.63 -24.85
N ALA A 38 -21.82 -20.94 -24.98
CA ALA A 38 -21.38 -21.77 -23.89
C ALA A 38 -19.87 -22.05 -23.99
N SER A 39 -19.09 -21.47 -23.08
CA SER A 39 -17.66 -21.71 -22.80
C SER A 39 -16.71 -20.58 -23.22
N VAL A 40 -17.00 -19.34 -22.80
CA VAL A 40 -15.90 -18.48 -22.34
C VAL A 40 -15.49 -18.99 -20.97
N SER A 41 -14.58 -19.97 -20.95
CA SER A 41 -13.86 -20.31 -19.73
C SER A 41 -12.96 -19.13 -19.39
N ALA A 42 -13.35 -18.35 -18.38
CA ALA A 42 -12.44 -17.46 -17.69
C ALA A 42 -11.37 -18.33 -17.01
N GLN A 43 -10.29 -18.65 -17.73
CA GLN A 43 -9.10 -19.19 -17.09
C GLN A 43 -8.60 -18.10 -16.15
N ALA A 44 -8.68 -18.35 -14.84
CA ALA A 44 -8.04 -17.49 -13.86
C ALA A 44 -6.55 -17.46 -14.22
N VAL A 45 -6.09 -16.34 -14.79
CA VAL A 45 -4.68 -16.12 -15.07
C VAL A 45 -4.00 -16.16 -13.71
N SER A 46 -3.27 -17.24 -13.44
CA SER A 46 -2.52 -17.37 -12.21
C SER A 46 -1.46 -16.28 -12.19
N PHE A 47 -1.50 -15.45 -11.14
CA PHE A 47 -0.50 -14.40 -10.95
C PHE A 47 0.88 -15.05 -10.78
N THR A 48 1.78 -14.79 -11.71
CA THR A 48 3.17 -15.23 -11.65
C THR A 48 4.06 -14.01 -11.47
N PRO A 49 4.82 -13.91 -10.36
CA PRO A 49 5.72 -12.79 -10.15
C PRO A 49 6.87 -12.84 -11.17
N SER A 50 7.04 -11.78 -11.97
CA SER A 50 8.11 -11.65 -12.96
C SER A 50 8.82 -10.30 -12.78
N LYS A 51 10.15 -10.36 -12.82
CA LYS A 51 11.01 -9.17 -12.72
C LYS A 51 10.85 -8.27 -13.95
N GLU A 52 10.74 -8.87 -15.13
CA GLU A 52 10.59 -8.16 -16.40
C GLU A 52 9.27 -7.39 -16.41
N THR A 53 8.17 -8.03 -16.01
CA THR A 53 6.86 -7.39 -15.89
C THR A 53 6.89 -6.27 -14.84
N ALA A 54 7.46 -6.53 -13.66
CA ALA A 54 7.59 -5.54 -12.59
C ALA A 54 8.38 -4.30 -13.05
N SER A 55 9.50 -4.50 -13.75
CA SER A 55 10.34 -3.42 -14.26
C SER A 55 9.64 -2.60 -15.34
N GLY A 56 8.88 -3.25 -16.24
CA GLY A 56 8.04 -2.58 -17.22
C GLY A 56 6.98 -1.70 -16.56
N LEU A 57 6.24 -2.24 -15.60
CA LEU A 57 5.20 -1.54 -14.85
C LEU A 57 5.75 -0.36 -14.05
N TYR A 58 6.90 -0.54 -13.40
CA TYR A 58 7.59 0.51 -12.67
C TYR A 58 7.98 1.67 -13.59
N SER A 59 8.56 1.34 -14.75
CA SER A 59 9.00 2.35 -15.73
C SER A 59 7.82 3.09 -16.38
N SER A 60 6.65 2.45 -16.49
CA SER A 60 5.43 3.09 -16.96
C SER A 60 4.67 3.86 -15.85
N GLY A 61 5.20 3.89 -14.62
CA GLY A 61 4.57 4.57 -13.48
C GLY A 61 3.38 3.82 -12.86
N ASN A 62 3.13 2.56 -13.26
CA ASN A 62 2.10 1.73 -12.63
C ASN A 62 2.66 1.07 -11.36
N TYR A 63 2.87 1.90 -10.33
CA TYR A 63 3.50 1.47 -9.08
C TYR A 63 2.65 0.48 -8.29
N SER A 64 1.32 0.48 -8.45
CA SER A 64 0.42 -0.45 -7.77
C SER A 64 0.65 -1.89 -8.25
N GLU A 65 0.62 -2.12 -9.56
CA GLU A 65 0.89 -3.46 -10.12
C GLU A 65 2.38 -3.83 -9.98
N ALA A 66 3.29 -2.87 -10.13
CA ALA A 66 4.71 -3.11 -9.89
C ALA A 66 4.97 -3.57 -8.44
N LEU A 67 4.30 -2.95 -7.45
CA LEU A 67 4.39 -3.33 -6.05
C LEU A 67 3.96 -4.78 -5.83
N LYS A 68 2.86 -5.24 -6.44
CA LYS A 68 2.41 -6.64 -6.34
C LYS A 68 3.48 -7.62 -6.80
N HIS A 69 4.14 -7.34 -7.92
CA HIS A 69 5.21 -8.19 -8.42
C HIS A 69 6.47 -8.12 -7.54
N TYR A 70 6.93 -6.92 -7.17
CA TYR A 70 8.14 -6.78 -6.36
C TYR A 70 7.98 -7.32 -4.94
N SER A 71 6.80 -7.18 -4.33
CA SER A 71 6.53 -7.73 -3.00
C SER A 71 6.57 -9.25 -3.03
N ALA A 72 5.92 -9.88 -4.01
CA ALA A 72 5.98 -11.32 -4.23
C ALA A 72 7.41 -11.82 -4.53
N LEU A 73 8.16 -11.10 -5.38
CA LEU A 73 9.57 -11.41 -5.64
C LEU A 73 10.43 -11.28 -4.38
N SER A 74 10.18 -10.28 -3.53
CA SER A 74 10.94 -10.09 -2.29
C SER A 74 10.70 -11.23 -1.27
N GLY A 75 9.49 -11.81 -1.26
CA GLY A 75 9.18 -13.00 -0.46
C GLY A 75 9.87 -14.26 -0.98
N ASN A 76 9.90 -14.44 -2.31
CA ASN A 76 10.52 -15.60 -2.96
C ASN A 76 12.06 -15.54 -2.97
N PHE A 77 12.62 -14.32 -2.98
CA PHE A 77 14.06 -14.07 -3.08
C PHE A 77 14.54 -13.10 -1.99
N PRO A 78 14.44 -13.46 -0.69
CA PRO A 78 14.70 -12.54 0.42
C PRO A 78 16.16 -12.05 0.51
N ALA A 79 17.08 -12.77 -0.14
CA ALA A 79 18.50 -12.43 -0.20
C ALA A 79 18.82 -11.36 -1.26
N ASP A 80 17.88 -10.99 -2.14
CA ASP A 80 18.07 -9.92 -3.10
C ASP A 80 17.48 -8.59 -2.55
N PRO A 81 18.33 -7.63 -2.14
CA PRO A 81 17.85 -6.37 -1.59
C PRO A 81 17.11 -5.51 -2.63
N LEU A 82 17.28 -5.79 -3.92
CA LEU A 82 16.68 -5.00 -5.01
C LEU A 82 15.15 -5.05 -4.98
N TYR A 83 14.56 -6.20 -4.66
CA TYR A 83 13.10 -6.34 -4.63
C TYR A 83 12.48 -5.62 -3.43
N LYS A 84 13.16 -5.63 -2.28
CA LYS A 84 12.77 -4.83 -1.11
C LYS A 84 12.88 -3.33 -1.43
N TYR A 85 13.95 -2.93 -2.11
CA TYR A 85 14.14 -1.56 -2.56
C TYR A 85 12.97 -1.09 -3.43
N TYR A 86 12.68 -1.79 -4.54
CA TYR A 86 11.62 -1.36 -5.44
C TYR A 86 10.23 -1.45 -4.81
N SER A 87 9.97 -2.42 -3.94
CA SER A 87 8.72 -2.47 -3.17
C SER A 87 8.56 -1.22 -2.30
N GLY A 88 9.60 -0.84 -1.57
CA GLY A 88 9.60 0.38 -0.77
C GLY A 88 9.42 1.65 -1.62
N VAL A 89 10.14 1.78 -2.74
CA VAL A 89 9.95 2.94 -3.63
C VAL A 89 8.52 3.00 -4.18
N CYS A 90 7.94 1.87 -4.59
CA CYS A 90 6.54 1.85 -5.04
C CYS A 90 5.59 2.31 -3.93
N MET A 91 5.80 1.89 -2.68
CA MET A 91 5.00 2.34 -1.54
C MET A 91 5.13 3.86 -1.31
N VAL A 92 6.34 4.43 -1.42
CA VAL A 92 6.54 5.89 -1.35
C VAL A 92 5.79 6.61 -2.47
N MET A 93 5.88 6.09 -3.69
CA MET A 93 5.23 6.70 -4.87
C MET A 93 3.71 6.62 -4.81
N LEU A 94 3.18 5.58 -4.18
CA LEU A 94 1.74 5.40 -3.94
C LEU A 94 1.25 6.11 -2.67
N GLU A 95 2.16 6.61 -1.85
CA GLU A 95 1.83 7.24 -0.57
C GLU A 95 1.07 6.29 0.38
N ILE A 96 1.46 5.01 0.39
CA ILE A 96 0.85 4.00 1.24
C ILE A 96 1.86 3.42 2.23
N ASN A 97 1.39 3.10 3.44
CA ASN A 97 2.16 2.39 4.46
C ASN A 97 3.60 2.91 4.64
N PRO A 98 3.82 4.22 4.89
CA PRO A 98 5.16 4.81 4.88
C PRO A 98 6.09 4.21 5.95
N GLY A 99 5.54 3.69 7.06
CA GLY A 99 6.28 2.92 8.05
C GLY A 99 6.89 1.64 7.47
N ILE A 100 6.08 0.82 6.78
CA ILE A 100 6.52 -0.42 6.13
C ILE A 100 7.57 -0.10 5.06
N SER A 101 7.30 0.93 4.26
CA SER A 101 8.22 1.41 3.24
C SER A 101 9.58 1.77 3.82
N SER A 102 9.62 2.48 4.94
CA SER A 102 10.88 2.88 5.59
C SER A 102 11.69 1.68 6.08
N GLY A 103 11.02 0.65 6.61
CA GLY A 103 11.63 -0.61 7.02
C GLY A 103 12.26 -1.34 5.83
N LEU A 104 11.49 -1.55 4.77
CA LEU A 104 11.95 -2.23 3.55
C LEU A 104 13.15 -1.53 2.91
N LEU A 105 13.12 -0.20 2.81
CA LEU A 105 14.21 0.59 2.24
C LEU A 105 15.47 0.55 3.12
N SER A 106 15.30 0.64 4.44
CA SER A 106 16.41 0.53 5.40
C SER A 106 17.09 -0.84 5.32
N GLU A 107 16.30 -1.91 5.26
CA GLU A 107 16.79 -3.28 5.08
C GLU A 107 17.48 -3.46 3.73
N ALA A 108 16.91 -2.94 2.65
CA ALA A 108 17.49 -3.04 1.32
C ALA A 108 18.88 -2.38 1.28
N ILE A 109 19.00 -1.16 1.81
CA ILE A 109 20.27 -0.42 1.86
C ILE A 109 21.29 -1.17 2.73
N SER A 110 20.88 -1.70 3.88
CA SER A 110 21.76 -2.43 4.81
C SER A 110 22.19 -3.79 4.27
N GLY A 111 21.31 -4.47 3.52
CA GLY A 111 21.59 -5.73 2.84
C GLY A 111 22.33 -5.57 1.51
N SER A 112 22.63 -4.33 1.10
CA SER A 112 23.36 -4.08 -0.13
C SER A 112 24.81 -4.52 -0.02
N SER A 113 25.29 -5.21 -1.05
CA SER A 113 26.68 -5.68 -1.15
C SER A 113 27.28 -5.33 -2.51
N GLN A 114 28.59 -5.55 -2.66
CA GLN A 114 29.29 -5.30 -3.92
C GLN A 114 28.74 -6.13 -5.10
N LEU A 115 28.10 -7.27 -4.82
CA LEU A 115 27.47 -8.13 -5.84
C LEU A 115 25.99 -7.81 -6.07
N ARG A 116 25.32 -7.19 -5.09
CA ARG A 116 23.89 -6.86 -5.12
C ARG A 116 23.69 -5.44 -4.60
N THR A 117 23.98 -4.49 -5.49
CA THR A 117 23.98 -3.08 -5.15
C THR A 117 22.61 -2.47 -5.38
N VAL A 118 22.08 -1.81 -4.35
CA VAL A 118 20.84 -1.04 -4.43
C VAL A 118 21.13 0.28 -5.18
N PRO A 119 20.18 0.82 -5.94
CA PRO A 119 20.35 2.12 -6.60
C PRO A 119 20.79 3.24 -5.64
N ALA A 120 21.59 4.17 -6.17
CA ALA A 120 22.23 5.22 -5.39
C ALA A 120 21.24 6.21 -4.73
N ASP A 121 20.05 6.34 -5.31
CA ASP A 121 18.91 7.11 -4.80
C ASP A 121 18.19 6.42 -3.63
N GLY A 122 18.67 5.27 -3.14
CA GLY A 122 18.13 4.60 -1.96
C GLY A 122 18.01 5.50 -0.72
N LEU A 123 19.01 6.33 -0.45
CA LEU A 123 18.97 7.26 0.67
C LEU A 123 17.89 8.34 0.50
N PHE A 124 17.65 8.78 -0.74
CA PHE A 124 16.59 9.74 -1.03
C PHE A 124 15.22 9.13 -0.76
N TRP A 125 14.95 7.93 -1.29
CA TRP A 125 13.66 7.27 -1.10
C TRP A 125 13.41 6.90 0.36
N LEU A 126 14.45 6.48 1.09
CA LEU A 126 14.34 6.28 2.53
C LEU A 126 13.97 7.59 3.26
N GLY A 127 14.61 8.70 2.89
CA GLY A 127 14.25 10.03 3.40
C GLY A 127 12.79 10.39 3.12
N ARG A 128 12.30 10.12 1.91
CA ARG A 128 10.88 10.33 1.53
C ARG A 128 9.93 9.48 2.36
N SER A 129 10.24 8.20 2.60
CA SER A 129 9.40 7.35 3.46
C SER A 129 9.35 7.82 4.92
N TYR A 130 10.46 8.35 5.45
CA TYR A 130 10.49 8.96 6.77
C TYR A 130 9.69 10.26 6.80
N GLN A 131 9.80 11.10 5.77
CA GLN A 131 8.99 12.31 5.65
C GLN A 131 7.51 11.96 5.67
N GLN A 132 7.09 11.00 4.84
CA GLN A 132 5.70 10.54 4.75
C GLN A 132 5.19 9.91 6.05
N SER A 133 6.05 9.27 6.85
CA SER A 133 5.67 8.76 8.18
C SER A 133 5.74 9.82 9.30
N GLY A 134 6.06 11.06 8.97
CA GLY A 134 6.21 12.16 9.95
C GLY A 134 7.47 12.09 10.81
N GLN A 135 8.43 11.23 10.44
CA GLN A 135 9.76 11.13 11.06
C GLN A 135 10.71 12.14 10.40
N PHE A 136 10.41 13.44 10.57
CA PHE A 136 11.11 14.51 9.85
C PHE A 136 12.60 14.63 10.19
N SER A 137 12.99 14.33 11.43
CA SER A 137 14.40 14.33 11.85
C SER A 137 15.23 13.31 11.08
N GLU A 138 14.71 12.09 10.98
CA GLU A 138 15.30 10.98 10.27
C GLU A 138 15.33 11.27 8.77
N ALA A 139 14.24 11.84 8.22
CA ALA A 139 14.16 12.25 6.83
C ALA A 139 15.26 13.25 6.46
N ILE A 140 15.43 14.33 7.24
CA ILE A 140 16.48 15.34 7.02
C ILE A 140 17.87 14.70 7.04
N SER A 141 18.14 13.83 8.01
CA SER A 141 19.41 13.11 8.10
C SER A 141 19.69 12.29 6.84
N ARG A 142 18.70 11.55 6.34
CA ARG A 142 18.85 10.76 5.10
C ARG A 142 19.02 11.63 3.86
N PHE A 143 18.30 12.74 3.75
CA PHE A 143 18.50 13.69 2.66
C PHE A 143 19.89 14.31 2.69
N ASP A 144 20.41 14.68 3.85
CA ASP A 144 21.77 15.22 3.97
C ASP A 144 22.84 14.18 3.59
N MET A 145 22.69 12.92 4.04
CA MET A 145 23.57 11.84 3.59
C MET A 145 23.51 11.60 2.08
N PHE A 146 22.34 11.75 1.45
CA PHE A 146 22.20 11.65 0.00
C PHE A 146 22.88 12.83 -0.71
N ARG A 147 22.75 14.06 -0.17
CA ARG A 147 23.39 15.28 -0.69
C ARG A 147 24.91 15.21 -0.70
N GLU A 148 25.51 14.54 0.27
CA GLU A 148 26.96 14.32 0.32
C GLU A 148 27.46 13.36 -0.77
N LYS A 149 26.61 12.41 -1.21
CA LYS A 149 27.00 11.33 -2.12
C LYS A 149 26.57 11.57 -3.58
N ALA A 150 25.45 12.24 -3.79
CA ALA A 150 24.85 12.39 -5.10
C ALA A 150 25.44 13.57 -5.88
N SER A 151 25.37 13.47 -7.20
CA SER A 151 25.77 14.57 -8.09
C SER A 151 24.78 15.74 -8.04
N LYS A 152 25.25 16.95 -8.36
CA LYS A 152 24.37 18.15 -8.44
C LYS A 152 23.16 17.95 -9.37
N LYS A 153 23.31 17.13 -10.43
CA LYS A 153 22.22 16.81 -11.36
C LYS A 153 21.15 15.96 -10.69
N GLU A 154 21.54 14.92 -9.95
CA GLU A 154 20.62 14.05 -9.22
C GLU A 154 19.88 14.81 -8.13
N LEU A 155 20.59 15.67 -7.38
CA LEU A 155 19.97 16.50 -6.35
C LEU A 155 18.87 17.42 -6.89
N LYS A 156 19.08 17.97 -8.08
CA LYS A 156 18.08 18.79 -8.77
C LYS A 156 16.95 17.94 -9.36
N ASN A 157 17.26 16.78 -9.93
CA ASN A 157 16.24 15.92 -10.55
C ASN A 157 15.25 15.36 -9.53
N LEU A 158 15.71 15.08 -8.31
CA LEU A 158 14.91 14.53 -7.22
C LEU A 158 14.37 15.60 -6.26
N ASP A 159 14.62 16.89 -6.55
CA ASP A 159 14.22 18.02 -5.71
C ASP A 159 14.55 17.84 -4.22
N VAL A 160 15.73 17.30 -3.91
CA VAL A 160 16.12 16.90 -2.54
C VAL A 160 16.07 18.08 -1.57
N ASP A 161 16.53 19.25 -2.01
CA ASP A 161 16.55 20.46 -1.19
C ASP A 161 15.12 20.91 -0.83
N ARG A 162 14.15 20.71 -1.73
CA ARG A 162 12.73 21.02 -1.47
C ARG A 162 12.16 20.12 -0.39
N TYR A 163 12.30 18.80 -0.54
CA TYR A 163 11.78 17.84 0.44
C TYR A 163 12.44 17.98 1.81
N ARG A 164 13.73 18.28 1.84
CA ARG A 164 14.45 18.61 3.07
C ARG A 164 13.88 19.87 3.73
N ALA A 165 13.61 20.92 2.97
CA ALA A 165 13.00 22.15 3.49
C ALA A 165 11.58 21.89 4.03
N GLU A 166 10.77 21.10 3.32
CA GLU A 166 9.45 20.67 3.80
C GLU A 166 9.54 19.97 5.15
N CYS A 167 10.52 19.06 5.33
CA CYS A 167 10.75 18.40 6.62
C CYS A 167 11.12 19.39 7.73
N THR A 168 11.92 20.43 7.44
CA THR A 168 12.24 21.46 8.46
C THR A 168 11.01 22.27 8.88
N SER A 169 10.01 22.37 8.00
CA SER A 169 8.71 23.00 8.27
C SER A 169 7.66 22.04 8.81
N GLY A 170 7.99 20.74 8.98
CA GLY A 170 7.05 19.70 9.42
C GLY A 170 5.99 19.31 8.39
N LEU A 171 6.31 19.43 7.09
CA LEU A 171 5.40 19.17 5.97
C LEU A 171 5.70 17.85 5.25
N GLY A 172 4.67 17.27 4.64
CA GLY A 172 4.78 16.06 3.81
C GLY A 172 4.58 14.74 4.57
N ALA A 173 4.11 14.80 5.81
CA ALA A 173 3.61 13.61 6.50
C ALA A 173 2.23 13.24 5.95
N LEU A 174 2.07 11.96 5.65
CA LEU A 174 0.78 11.34 5.39
C LEU A 174 0.22 11.03 6.78
N GLY A 175 -0.67 11.89 7.29
CA GLY A 175 -1.38 11.61 8.54
C GLY A 175 -2.07 10.25 8.44
N ASP A 176 -2.23 9.53 9.55
CA ASP A 176 -2.68 8.13 9.64
C ASP A 176 -3.67 7.77 8.51
N ILE A 177 -3.14 7.29 7.38
CA ILE A 177 -3.97 6.78 6.30
C ILE A 177 -4.48 5.46 6.86
N LYS A 178 -5.75 5.51 7.30
CA LYS A 178 -6.60 4.36 7.55
C LYS A 178 -6.30 3.29 6.52
N ASP A 179 -6.15 2.08 7.02
CA ASP A 179 -5.99 0.86 6.25
C ASP A 179 -6.64 0.99 4.87
N ALA A 180 -5.83 0.92 3.82
CA ALA A 180 -6.31 0.67 2.48
C ALA A 180 -6.84 -0.76 2.42
N GLU A 181 -7.96 -1.00 3.11
CA GLU A 181 -8.90 -2.01 2.70
C GLU A 181 -9.52 -1.52 1.39
N GLU A 182 -9.38 -2.38 0.41
CA GLU A 182 -10.15 -2.47 -0.82
C GLU A 182 -11.54 -1.80 -0.74
N SER A 183 -11.79 -0.76 -1.54
CA SER A 183 -13.09 -0.57 -2.22
C SER A 183 -13.12 0.64 -3.18
N PRO A 184 -13.98 0.58 -4.23
CA PRO A 184 -14.11 1.62 -5.23
C PRO A 184 -15.06 2.76 -4.79
N VAL A 185 -14.84 3.93 -5.40
CA VAL A 185 -15.74 5.10 -5.58
C VAL A 185 -15.92 6.09 -4.40
N ALA A 186 -15.47 7.34 -4.66
CA ALA A 186 -15.95 8.71 -4.35
C ALA A 186 -16.99 8.94 -3.21
N GLU A 187 -17.04 10.06 -2.48
CA GLU A 187 -16.86 11.49 -2.79
C GLU A 187 -16.47 12.32 -1.54
N ASP A 188 -15.96 13.53 -1.82
CA ASP A 188 -16.10 14.82 -1.13
C ASP A 188 -15.57 15.05 0.31
N GLY A 189 -14.57 15.94 0.37
CA GLY A 189 -14.86 17.30 0.81
C GLY A 189 -14.21 17.80 2.11
N ILE A 190 -13.27 18.74 1.94
CA ILE A 190 -13.13 19.99 2.72
C ILE A 190 -12.19 19.97 3.96
N ASP A 191 -11.02 20.55 3.70
CA ASP A 191 -10.34 21.68 4.39
C ASP A 191 -9.78 21.47 5.80
N ASN A 192 -8.45 21.42 5.93
CA ASN A 192 -7.51 22.55 6.12
C ASN A 192 -7.41 22.99 7.58
N ASP A 193 -6.25 22.82 8.20
CA ASP A 193 -5.36 23.94 8.52
C ASP A 193 -4.36 23.64 9.65
N SER A 194 -3.13 24.06 9.36
CA SER A 194 -2.25 24.81 10.26
C SER A 194 -1.58 24.09 11.45
N ALA A 195 -0.32 23.75 11.16
CA ALA A 195 0.87 24.39 11.75
C ALA A 195 1.32 24.04 13.19
N ALA A 196 2.63 23.80 13.24
CA ALA A 196 3.64 24.26 14.20
C ALA A 196 3.42 23.90 15.70
N VAL A 197 4.42 23.50 16.48
CA VAL A 197 5.68 24.18 16.74
C VAL A 197 6.69 23.17 17.31
N ALA A 198 7.96 23.41 16.98
CA ALA A 198 9.22 22.99 17.60
C ALA A 198 9.19 22.37 19.01
N ALA A 199 10.08 21.38 19.25
CA ALA A 199 11.42 21.63 19.80
C ALA A 199 12.07 20.35 20.36
N LYS A 200 13.35 20.16 19.97
CA LYS A 200 14.49 19.72 20.79
C LYS A 200 14.21 18.75 21.95
N SER A 201 14.76 17.54 21.86
CA SER A 201 15.79 17.15 22.83
C SER A 201 16.61 15.97 22.34
N ALA A 202 17.92 16.13 22.40
CA ALA A 202 18.89 15.06 22.34
C ALA A 202 18.73 14.14 23.55
N VAL A 203 19.08 12.85 23.41
CA VAL A 203 20.08 12.18 24.26
C VAL A 203 20.43 10.83 23.65
N SER A 204 21.75 10.64 23.55
CA SER A 204 22.47 9.41 23.24
C SER A 204 22.19 8.29 24.22
N MET A 205 22.16 7.05 23.73
CA MET A 205 22.63 5.80 24.37
C MET A 205 22.24 4.69 23.38
N GLY A 206 23.09 3.79 22.91
CA GLY A 206 24.35 3.24 23.39
C GLY A 206 24.34 1.84 22.80
N ALA A 207 25.02 1.65 21.67
CA ALA A 207 25.01 0.39 20.93
C ALA A 207 25.70 -0.72 21.75
N ALA A 208 24.91 -1.65 22.28
CA ALA A 208 25.39 -2.93 22.76
C ALA A 208 25.12 -3.97 21.68
N SER A 209 26.16 -4.35 20.93
CA SER A 209 26.09 -5.43 19.95
C SER A 209 25.97 -6.78 20.66
N ILE A 210 24.79 -7.38 20.65
CA ILE A 210 24.62 -8.79 21.00
C ILE A 210 24.99 -9.61 19.76
N ARG A 211 26.11 -10.33 19.85
CA ARG A 211 26.47 -11.38 18.89
C ARG A 211 25.53 -12.56 19.14
N VAL A 212 24.64 -12.85 18.19
CA VAL A 212 23.89 -14.11 18.19
C VAL A 212 24.68 -15.12 17.36
N ASP A 213 25.09 -16.19 18.03
CA ASP A 213 25.83 -17.32 17.47
C ASP A 213 24.96 -18.05 16.42
N GLU A 214 25.54 -18.23 15.23
CA GLU A 214 24.87 -18.72 14.02
C GLU A 214 24.85 -20.26 13.98
N LYS A 215 24.17 -20.89 14.94
CA LYS A 215 24.10 -22.36 14.98
C LYS A 215 22.73 -22.88 15.38
N GLY A 216 21.87 -23.04 14.36
CA GLY A 216 20.58 -23.73 14.52
C GLY A 216 19.52 -23.33 13.49
N ARG A 217 19.84 -23.32 12.20
CA ARG A 217 18.83 -23.17 11.14
C ARG A 217 18.37 -24.56 10.68
N SER A 218 17.72 -25.29 11.57
CA SER A 218 16.99 -26.51 11.24
C SER A 218 15.52 -26.15 11.09
N ASP A 219 15.01 -26.25 9.86
CA ASP A 219 13.60 -26.40 9.48
C ASP A 219 12.60 -25.68 10.40
N ILE A 220 12.62 -24.36 10.37
CA ILE A 220 11.54 -23.55 10.93
C ILE A 220 10.34 -23.72 10.00
N ASP A 221 9.22 -24.15 10.55
CA ASP A 221 7.94 -24.26 9.85
C ASP A 221 7.66 -22.92 9.13
N PRO A 222 7.42 -22.91 7.81
CA PRO A 222 7.12 -21.66 7.08
C PRO A 222 5.95 -20.87 7.67
N ASP A 223 5.05 -21.55 8.41
CA ASP A 223 3.94 -20.90 9.12
C ASP A 223 4.44 -20.08 10.33
N TYR A 224 5.46 -20.56 11.04
CA TYR A 224 6.08 -19.85 12.17
C TYR A 224 6.80 -18.57 11.73
N ASP A 225 7.50 -18.63 10.59
CA ASP A 225 8.21 -17.48 10.01
C ASP A 225 7.22 -16.38 9.59
N SER A 226 6.03 -16.77 9.12
CA SER A 226 4.94 -15.85 8.78
C SER A 226 4.34 -15.21 10.04
N LEU A 227 4.05 -16.03 11.05
CA LEU A 227 3.47 -15.59 12.33
C LEU A 227 4.40 -14.60 13.06
N ALA A 228 5.70 -14.90 13.09
CA ALA A 228 6.70 -14.03 13.70
C ALA A 228 6.82 -12.68 12.99
N ARG A 229 6.71 -12.65 11.65
CA ARG A 229 6.70 -11.39 10.89
C ARG A 229 5.44 -10.59 11.17
N GLU A 230 4.29 -11.25 11.26
CA GLU A 230 3.03 -10.60 11.59
C GLU A 230 3.06 -9.98 13.00
N ALA A 231 3.55 -10.73 13.98
CA ALA A 231 3.76 -10.24 15.35
C ALA A 231 4.68 -9.01 15.39
N LEU A 232 5.81 -9.05 14.67
CA LEU A 232 6.75 -7.94 14.57
C LEU A 232 6.09 -6.69 13.95
N MET A 233 5.28 -6.88 12.92
CA MET A 233 4.55 -5.79 12.26
C MET A 233 3.51 -5.15 13.19
N LEU A 234 2.81 -5.96 13.99
CA LEU A 234 1.87 -5.48 14.99
C LEU A 234 2.58 -4.72 16.11
N GLN A 235 3.72 -5.19 16.59
CA GLN A 235 4.56 -4.46 17.55
C GLN A 235 5.03 -3.12 16.98
N PHE A 236 5.51 -3.09 15.74
CA PHE A 236 5.93 -1.85 15.09
C PHE A 236 4.77 -0.84 14.97
N ARG A 237 3.55 -1.32 14.65
CA ARG A 237 2.34 -0.50 14.61
C ARG A 237 2.00 0.06 16.00
N ALA A 238 2.06 -0.77 17.05
CA ALA A 238 1.84 -0.35 18.43
C ALA A 238 2.82 0.77 18.84
N ASP A 239 4.11 0.58 18.59
CA ASP A 239 5.14 1.57 18.89
C ASP A 239 4.98 2.87 18.10
N SER A 240 4.46 2.78 16.87
CA SER A 240 4.21 3.95 16.03
C SER A 240 3.08 4.81 16.60
N VAL A 241 1.95 4.21 16.97
CA VAL A 241 0.79 4.95 17.49
C VAL A 241 1.02 5.47 18.90
N ILE A 242 1.75 4.74 19.75
CA ILE A 242 2.15 5.21 21.09
C ILE A 242 3.05 6.44 20.99
N ARG A 243 4.07 6.41 20.10
CA ARG A 243 4.91 7.59 19.84
C ARG A 243 4.10 8.78 19.35
N LEU A 244 3.05 8.56 18.56
CA LEU A 244 2.16 9.62 18.12
C LEU A 244 1.36 10.20 19.29
N ALA A 245 0.82 9.36 20.18
CA ALA A 245 0.13 9.79 21.40
C ALA A 245 1.03 10.66 22.29
N ASP A 246 2.30 10.28 22.44
CA ASP A 246 3.27 11.06 23.21
C ASP A 246 3.54 12.44 22.60
N ARG A 247 3.58 12.56 21.27
CA ARG A 247 3.68 13.87 20.60
C ARG A 247 2.47 14.75 20.90
N TYR A 248 1.26 14.18 20.91
CA TYR A 248 0.05 14.91 21.29
C TYR A 248 0.08 15.35 22.76
N ARG A 249 0.60 14.52 23.67
CA ARG A 249 0.79 14.91 25.09
C ARG A 249 1.72 16.09 25.28
N VAL A 250 2.80 16.15 24.49
CA VAL A 250 3.70 17.31 24.51
C VAL A 250 2.94 18.57 24.10
N ARG A 251 2.16 18.49 23.02
CA ARG A 251 1.34 19.62 22.52
C ARG A 251 0.23 20.05 23.49
N LEU A 252 -0.30 19.12 24.31
CA LEU A 252 -1.33 19.40 25.31
C LEU A 252 -0.97 20.54 26.27
N LYS A 253 0.33 20.73 26.54
CA LYS A 253 0.84 21.74 27.48
C LYS A 253 0.61 23.17 27.00
N ASP A 254 0.57 23.38 25.68
CA ASP A 254 0.55 24.70 25.06
C ASP A 254 -0.83 25.12 24.52
N LEU A 255 -1.85 24.26 24.66
CA LEU A 255 -3.19 24.45 24.09
C LEU A 255 -4.16 25.17 25.03
N SER A 256 -5.19 25.80 24.47
CA SER A 256 -6.30 26.38 25.23
C SER A 256 -7.24 25.30 25.78
N ALA A 257 -8.05 25.62 26.80
CA ALA A 257 -8.90 24.63 27.49
C ALA A 257 -9.87 23.88 26.55
N ASN A 258 -10.35 24.54 25.49
CA ASN A 258 -11.29 23.94 24.55
C ASN A 258 -10.58 22.97 23.56
N GLU A 259 -9.34 23.25 23.20
CA GLU A 259 -8.53 22.40 22.33
C GLU A 259 -7.90 21.22 23.09
N LYS A 260 -7.70 21.34 24.40
CA LYS A 260 -7.20 20.24 25.24
C LYS A 260 -8.13 19.04 25.22
N LEU A 261 -9.44 19.27 25.31
CA LEU A 261 -10.44 18.19 25.31
C LEU A 261 -10.39 17.35 24.03
N SER A 262 -10.29 17.98 22.86
CA SER A 262 -10.22 17.25 21.59
C SER A 262 -8.91 16.48 21.43
N VAL A 263 -7.79 17.06 21.89
CA VAL A 263 -6.47 16.40 21.85
C VAL A 263 -6.39 15.26 22.87
N GLU A 264 -6.98 15.37 24.05
CA GLU A 264 -7.08 14.29 25.05
C GLU A 264 -7.87 13.10 24.51
N GLN A 265 -9.01 13.35 23.83
CA GLN A 265 -9.76 12.29 23.17
C GLN A 265 -8.93 11.57 22.11
N LYS A 266 -8.14 12.33 21.34
CA LYS A 266 -7.26 11.77 20.30
C LYS A 266 -6.12 10.95 20.90
N ILE A 267 -5.53 11.41 22.01
CA ILE A 267 -4.52 10.63 22.77
C ILE A 267 -5.14 9.30 23.21
N LEU A 268 -6.32 9.34 23.83
CA LEU A 268 -6.99 8.13 24.32
C LEU A 268 -7.27 7.13 23.19
N GLN A 269 -7.72 7.60 22.03
CA GLN A 269 -7.95 6.73 20.85
C GLN A 269 -6.65 6.07 20.37
N LEU A 270 -5.56 6.82 20.26
CA LEU A 270 -4.27 6.30 19.83
C LEU A 270 -3.71 5.28 20.83
N GLU A 271 -3.90 5.50 22.12
CA GLU A 271 -3.49 4.55 23.15
C GLU A 271 -4.31 3.26 23.09
N GLN A 272 -5.64 3.36 22.95
CA GLN A 272 -6.50 2.19 22.78
C GLN A 272 -6.09 1.37 21.55
N LEU A 273 -5.78 2.06 20.44
CA LEU A 273 -5.31 1.41 19.22
C LEU A 273 -3.95 0.74 19.42
N GLY A 274 -3.01 1.39 20.10
CA GLY A 274 -1.69 0.83 20.45
C GLY A 274 -1.79 -0.41 21.31
N PHE A 275 -2.64 -0.37 22.35
CA PHE A 275 -2.93 -1.55 23.17
C PHE A 275 -3.58 -2.67 22.37
N GLY A 276 -4.46 -2.34 21.40
CA GLY A 276 -5.06 -3.30 20.49
C GLY A 276 -4.01 -4.04 19.67
N TYR A 277 -3.10 -3.31 19.02
CA TYR A 277 -2.01 -3.91 18.24
C TYR A 277 -1.05 -4.72 19.12
N GLN A 278 -0.72 -4.26 20.31
CA GLN A 278 0.13 -5.01 21.24
C GLN A 278 -0.54 -6.33 21.64
N ALA A 279 -1.82 -6.30 22.02
CA ALA A 279 -2.55 -7.49 22.40
C ALA A 279 -2.77 -8.48 21.24
N GLU A 280 -2.81 -7.98 20.00
CA GLU A 280 -2.84 -8.83 18.81
C GLU A 280 -1.46 -9.45 18.54
N ALA A 281 -0.38 -8.68 18.69
CA ALA A 281 0.98 -9.20 18.57
C ALA A 281 1.27 -10.30 19.59
N ASP A 282 0.85 -10.12 20.84
CA ASP A 282 1.04 -11.09 21.92
C ASP A 282 0.21 -12.38 21.73
N ARG A 283 -0.77 -12.37 20.83
CA ARG A 283 -1.61 -13.53 20.48
C ARG A 283 -1.05 -14.37 19.32
N LYS A 284 -0.09 -13.84 18.58
CA LYS A 284 0.62 -14.51 17.49
C LYS A 284 1.78 -15.31 18.09
#